data_AF-B7MLE4-F1
#
_entry.id   AF-B7MLE4-F1
#
_cell.length_a   1.000
_cell.length_b   1.000
_cell.length_c   1.000
_cell.angle_alpha   90.00
_cell.angle_beta   90.00
_cell.angle_gamma   90.00
#
_symmetry.space_group_name_H-M   'P 1'
#
loop_
_entity.id
_entity.type
_entity.pdbx_description
1 polymer ?
#
loop_
_entity_poly.entity_id
_entity_poly.type
_entity_poly.pdbx_seq_one_letter_code
_entity_poly.pdbx_strand_id
1 'polypeptide(L)'
;MVDENLLNPFNTSLNQKQIDTDWNIYENLITESVNPFHKQIAGKYHINTYSFYGRAKLGDIPEAHLTQENVLWKGSLSMGKKSDISLEPKFIDGRLDLNEVGNIRTIKDEFSPEEQAWEINTDDGDTYVKIGQRFTLRDSCENGDGTVPLRAGQIVHKNILERLAVQVSHEAAYRNPVSQAFALRSIIKIAQEVKKDGKMSYSD
;
A
#
# COMPACT_ATOMS: atom_id res chain seq x y z
N MET A 1 8.64 -5.85 -2.27
CA MET A 1 7.52 -5.07 -2.87
C MET A 1 7.24 -5.55 -4.28
N VAL A 2 8.28 -5.87 -5.07
CA VAL A 2 8.13 -6.40 -6.43
C VAL A 2 8.77 -7.78 -6.49
N ASP A 3 8.09 -8.70 -7.15
CA ASP A 3 8.62 -10.02 -7.49
C ASP A 3 9.32 -9.94 -8.84
N GLU A 4 10.46 -10.63 -9.02
CA GLU A 4 11.24 -10.54 -10.26
C GLU A 4 10.44 -11.01 -11.49
N ASN A 5 9.52 -11.95 -11.31
CA ASN A 5 8.63 -12.43 -12.37
C ASN A 5 7.63 -11.37 -12.85
N LEU A 6 7.40 -10.32 -12.05
CA LEU A 6 6.47 -9.25 -12.33
C LEU A 6 7.17 -7.94 -12.73
N LEU A 7 8.50 -7.92 -12.71
CA LEU A 7 9.29 -6.73 -12.97
C LEU A 7 9.21 -6.28 -14.44
N ASN A 8 9.24 -7.26 -15.35
CA ASN A 8 9.14 -7.03 -16.79
C ASN A 8 8.27 -8.10 -17.46
N PRO A 9 7.03 -7.77 -17.86
CA PRO A 9 6.10 -8.74 -18.45
C PRO A 9 6.55 -9.27 -19.82
N PHE A 10 7.56 -8.65 -20.45
CA PHE A 10 8.08 -9.10 -21.73
C PHE A 10 9.22 -10.13 -21.60
N ASN A 11 9.82 -10.28 -20.40
CA ASN A 11 10.85 -11.28 -20.15
C ASN A 11 10.25 -12.66 -19.85
N THR A 12 9.48 -13.19 -20.80
CA THR A 12 8.74 -14.46 -20.66
C THR A 12 9.64 -15.69 -20.52
N SER A 13 10.90 -15.60 -20.94
CA SER A 13 11.90 -16.68 -20.84
C SER A 13 12.68 -16.67 -19.53
N LEU A 14 12.40 -15.73 -18.62
CA LEU A 14 13.12 -15.54 -17.35
C LEU A 14 14.64 -15.44 -17.56
N ASN A 15 15.04 -14.68 -18.59
CA ASN A 15 16.45 -14.49 -18.88
C ASN A 15 17.12 -13.71 -17.74
N GLN A 16 18.10 -14.33 -17.08
CA GLN A 16 18.74 -13.76 -15.89
C GLN A 16 19.41 -12.40 -16.14
N LYS A 17 20.10 -12.25 -17.28
CA LYS A 17 20.77 -10.99 -17.62
C LYS A 17 19.76 -9.84 -17.77
N GLN A 18 18.59 -10.13 -18.33
CA GLN A 18 17.51 -9.17 -18.44
C GLN A 18 16.91 -8.85 -17.06
N ILE A 19 16.70 -9.86 -16.21
CA ILE A 19 16.24 -9.68 -14.82
C ILE A 19 17.18 -8.75 -14.05
N ASP A 20 18.49 -8.98 -14.11
CA ASP A 20 19.48 -8.15 -13.43
C ASP A 20 19.46 -6.71 -13.97
N THR A 21 19.27 -6.54 -15.28
CA THR A 21 19.14 -5.22 -15.92
C THR A 21 17.89 -4.49 -15.43
N ASP A 22 16.75 -5.18 -15.41
CA ASP A 22 15.47 -4.62 -14.99
C ASP A 22 15.49 -4.26 -13.49
N TRP A 23 16.16 -5.07 -12.66
CA TRP A 23 16.37 -4.77 -11.25
C TRP A 23 17.18 -3.51 -11.05
N ASN A 24 18.29 -3.35 -11.79
CA ASN A 24 19.09 -2.13 -11.74
C ASN A 24 18.26 -0.90 -12.14
N ILE A 25 17.37 -1.02 -13.15
CA ILE A 25 16.48 0.08 -13.56
C ILE A 25 15.52 0.43 -12.43
N TYR A 26 14.85 -0.57 -11.84
CA TYR A 26 13.93 -0.36 -10.73
C TYR A 26 14.62 0.25 -9.51
N GLU A 27 15.78 -0.29 -9.12
CA GLU A 27 16.57 0.23 -8.01
C GLU A 27 16.94 1.69 -8.24
N ASN A 28 17.52 2.01 -9.40
CA ASN A 28 17.89 3.39 -9.75
C ASN A 28 16.66 4.32 -9.76
N LEU A 29 15.50 3.87 -10.23
CA LEU A 29 14.26 4.66 -10.17
C LEU A 29 13.91 5.01 -8.71
N ILE A 30 13.98 4.03 -7.80
CA ILE A 30 13.67 4.25 -6.38
C ILE A 30 14.73 5.11 -5.69
N THR A 31 16.01 4.82 -5.89
CA THR A 31 17.12 5.45 -5.16
C THR A 31 17.47 6.82 -5.70
N GLU A 32 17.44 7.02 -7.02
CA GLU A 32 17.90 8.24 -7.67
C GLU A 32 16.77 9.20 -8.04
N SER A 33 15.53 8.71 -8.19
CA SER A 33 14.39 9.56 -8.58
C SER A 33 13.35 9.70 -7.48
N VAL A 34 12.72 8.59 -7.05
CA VAL A 34 11.57 8.63 -6.13
C VAL A 34 11.97 9.09 -4.74
N ASN A 35 13.00 8.49 -4.13
CA ASN A 35 13.43 8.85 -2.78
C ASN A 35 13.98 10.29 -2.69
N PRO A 36 14.82 10.77 -3.63
CA PRO A 36 15.25 12.17 -3.63
C PRO A 36 14.08 13.13 -3.82
N PHE A 37 13.12 12.82 -4.69
CA PHE A 37 11.91 13.62 -4.85
C PHE A 37 11.12 13.70 -3.54
N HIS A 38 10.85 12.56 -2.87
CA HIS A 38 10.15 12.54 -1.58
C HIS A 38 10.85 13.39 -0.52
N LYS A 39 12.18 13.28 -0.40
CA LYS A 39 12.97 14.11 0.53
C LYS A 39 12.89 15.60 0.17
N GLN A 40 12.88 15.93 -1.12
CA GLN A 40 12.79 17.31 -1.58
C GLN A 40 11.44 17.95 -1.29
N ILE A 41 10.33 17.20 -1.33
CA ILE A 41 8.99 17.74 -1.04
C ILE A 41 8.60 17.61 0.43
N ALA A 42 9.32 16.79 1.22
CA ALA A 42 9.04 16.58 2.63
C ALA A 42 9.01 17.91 3.41
N GLY A 43 7.91 18.14 4.13
CA GLY A 43 7.72 19.35 4.93
C GLY A 43 7.57 20.65 4.14
N LYS A 44 7.53 20.61 2.79
CA LYS A 44 7.40 21.80 1.97
C LYS A 44 5.94 22.06 1.62
N TYR A 45 5.35 23.00 2.34
CA TYR A 45 3.99 23.49 2.10
C TYR A 45 4.02 25.01 1.92
N HIS A 46 3.18 25.52 1.02
CA HIS A 46 3.03 26.96 0.83
C HIS A 46 2.49 27.62 2.11
N ILE A 47 2.91 28.85 2.45
CA ILE A 47 2.51 29.51 3.72
C ILE A 47 0.99 29.69 3.86
N ASN A 48 0.30 29.80 2.73
CA ASN A 48 -1.16 29.90 2.63
C ASN A 48 -1.78 28.56 2.20
N THR A 49 -1.45 27.45 2.87
CA THR A 49 -2.02 26.13 2.55
C THR A 49 -3.31 25.88 3.34
N TYR A 50 -4.33 25.41 2.64
CA TYR A 50 -5.59 24.94 3.19
C TYR A 50 -5.81 23.53 2.65
N SER A 51 -6.08 22.57 3.52
CA SER A 51 -6.24 21.17 3.08
C SER A 51 -7.54 20.57 3.61
N PHE A 52 -8.12 19.66 2.84
CA PHE A 52 -9.12 18.75 3.36
C PHE A 52 -8.70 17.32 3.03
N TYR A 53 -9.21 16.36 3.80
CA TYR A 53 -8.89 14.95 3.64
C TYR A 53 -10.10 14.10 3.96
N GLY A 54 -10.18 12.93 3.32
CA GLY A 54 -11.26 12.00 3.57
C GLY A 54 -11.07 11.25 4.89
N ARG A 55 -12.17 11.11 5.64
CA ARG A 55 -12.22 10.41 6.93
C ARG A 55 -13.64 9.91 7.15
N ALA A 56 -13.80 8.59 7.28
CA ALA A 56 -15.05 8.01 7.74
C ALA A 56 -15.30 8.29 9.24
N LYS A 57 -16.56 8.21 9.64
CA LYS A 57 -16.96 8.34 11.05
C LYS A 57 -16.31 7.23 11.89
N LEU A 58 -15.88 7.55 13.10
CA LEU A 58 -15.26 6.56 13.99
C LEU A 58 -16.28 5.49 14.38
N GLY A 59 -15.88 4.22 14.33
CA GLY A 59 -16.72 3.07 14.70
C GLY A 59 -17.65 2.56 13.58
N ASP A 60 -17.76 3.29 12.47
CA ASP A 60 -18.54 2.88 11.30
C ASP A 60 -17.80 3.36 10.05
N ILE A 61 -16.84 2.53 9.60
CA ILE A 61 -16.01 2.82 8.43
C ILE A 61 -16.59 2.01 7.27
N PRO A 62 -17.26 2.64 6.29
CA PRO A 62 -17.76 1.93 5.12
C PRO A 62 -16.61 1.29 4.34
N GLU A 63 -16.86 0.19 3.66
CA GLU A 63 -15.87 -0.53 2.85
C GLU A 63 -15.13 0.39 1.87
N ALA A 64 -15.86 1.31 1.23
CA ALA A 64 -15.31 2.30 0.30
C ALA A 64 -14.34 3.32 0.94
N HIS A 65 -14.21 3.34 2.27
CA HIS A 65 -13.28 4.21 3.01
C HIS A 65 -12.14 3.43 3.68
N LEU A 66 -12.15 2.09 3.59
CA LEU A 66 -11.10 1.26 4.15
C LEU A 66 -9.82 1.42 3.34
N THR A 67 -8.70 1.55 4.05
CA THR A 67 -7.36 1.74 3.48
C THR A 67 -6.41 0.73 4.10
N GLN A 68 -5.26 0.50 3.45
CA GLN A 68 -4.16 -0.30 3.98
C GLN A 68 -3.11 0.61 4.60
N GLU A 69 -3.45 1.20 5.74
CA GLU A 69 -2.51 2.06 6.46
C GLU A 69 -1.34 1.24 7.03
N ASN A 70 -1.64 0.02 7.51
CA ASN A 70 -0.63 -0.96 7.89
C ASN A 70 -0.78 -2.21 7.03
N VAL A 71 0.25 -2.45 6.22
CA VAL A 71 0.38 -3.66 5.41
C VAL A 71 0.86 -4.79 6.32
N LEU A 72 -0.04 -5.72 6.68
CA LEU A 72 0.26 -6.86 7.55
C LEU A 72 0.10 -8.17 6.79
N TRP A 73 1.15 -8.99 6.82
CA TRP A 73 1.11 -10.37 6.33
C TRP A 73 0.86 -11.32 7.49
N LYS A 74 -0.23 -12.09 7.41
CA LYS A 74 -0.57 -13.12 8.39
C LYS A 74 0.01 -14.45 7.94
N GLY A 75 0.99 -14.95 8.70
CA GLY A 75 1.54 -16.30 8.53
C GLY A 75 0.59 -17.37 9.04
N SER A 76 0.54 -18.50 8.34
CA SER A 76 -0.16 -19.72 8.73
C SER A 76 0.63 -20.92 8.23
N LEU A 77 0.59 -22.02 8.97
CA LEU A 77 1.20 -23.27 8.52
C LEU A 77 0.43 -23.80 7.31
N SER A 78 1.14 -24.10 6.23
CA SER A 78 0.59 -24.76 5.06
C SER A 78 0.71 -26.27 5.21
N MET A 79 -0.39 -26.99 4.97
CA MET A 79 -0.47 -28.44 5.11
C MET A 79 -0.74 -29.08 3.76
N GLY A 80 -0.10 -30.21 3.51
CA GLY A 80 -0.27 -31.00 2.30
C GLY A 80 -0.42 -32.49 2.63
N LYS A 81 -1.09 -33.22 1.75
CA LYS A 81 -1.25 -34.67 1.87
C LYS A 81 0.08 -35.35 1.55
N LYS A 82 0.57 -36.22 2.45
CA LYS A 82 1.88 -36.89 2.42
C LYS A 82 2.14 -37.65 1.13
N SER A 83 1.13 -38.30 0.55
CA SER A 83 1.23 -39.00 -0.74
C SER A 83 1.51 -38.07 -1.92
N ASP A 84 1.10 -36.80 -1.82
CA ASP A 84 1.15 -35.84 -2.92
C ASP A 84 2.47 -35.03 -2.89
N ILE A 85 3.28 -35.19 -1.83
CA ILE A 85 4.53 -34.45 -1.59
C ILE A 85 5.67 -34.90 -2.51
N SER A 86 5.52 -36.02 -3.25
CA SER A 86 6.48 -36.34 -4.33
C SER A 86 6.44 -35.30 -5.47
N LEU A 87 5.43 -34.42 -5.48
CA LEU A 87 5.55 -33.11 -6.08
C LEU A 87 6.16 -32.23 -4.99
N GLU A 88 7.49 -32.19 -4.90
CA GLU A 88 8.18 -31.04 -4.30
C GLU A 88 7.38 -29.81 -4.74
N PRO A 89 6.88 -28.95 -3.83
CA PRO A 89 6.20 -27.74 -4.23
C PRO A 89 7.08 -27.12 -5.31
N LYS A 90 6.49 -26.66 -6.42
CA LYS A 90 7.24 -26.03 -7.52
C LYS A 90 7.85 -24.74 -6.99
N PHE A 91 8.89 -24.88 -6.20
CA PHE A 91 9.73 -23.86 -5.65
C PHE A 91 10.63 -23.50 -6.82
N ILE A 92 10.16 -22.55 -7.61
CA ILE A 92 11.02 -21.88 -8.59
C ILE A 92 12.03 -21.14 -7.72
N ASP A 93 13.26 -21.66 -7.56
CA ASP A 93 14.52 -20.99 -7.13
C ASP A 93 14.52 -19.77 -6.15
N GLY A 94 13.46 -19.52 -5.36
CA GLY A 94 13.24 -18.26 -4.61
C GLY A 94 12.23 -17.28 -5.23
N ARG A 95 11.62 -17.62 -6.38
CA ARG A 95 10.61 -16.87 -7.15
C ARG A 95 9.16 -17.22 -6.77
N LEU A 96 8.23 -16.29 -7.04
CA LEU A 96 6.78 -16.51 -6.84
C LEU A 96 6.22 -17.62 -7.72
N ASP A 97 5.28 -18.40 -7.18
CA ASP A 97 4.26 -19.06 -8.00
C ASP A 97 3.33 -17.98 -8.58
N LEU A 98 3.20 -17.92 -9.91
CA LEU A 98 2.33 -16.97 -10.60
C LEU A 98 0.84 -17.17 -10.26
N ASN A 99 0.45 -18.34 -9.76
CA ASN A 99 -0.91 -18.56 -9.23
C ASN A 99 -1.13 -17.90 -7.86
N GLU A 100 -0.06 -17.50 -7.19
CA GLU A 100 -0.07 -16.81 -5.89
C GLU A 100 0.24 -15.30 -6.03
N VAL A 101 -0.01 -14.69 -7.20
CA VAL A 101 0.14 -13.23 -7.35
C VAL A 101 -0.92 -12.49 -6.55
N GLY A 102 -0.49 -11.51 -5.75
CA GLY A 102 -1.37 -10.63 -5.00
C GLY A 102 -1.31 -10.86 -3.50
N ASN A 103 -2.41 -11.38 -2.94
CA ASN A 103 -2.65 -11.39 -1.48
C ASN A 103 -2.14 -12.64 -0.78
N ILE A 104 -1.58 -13.63 -1.48
CA ILE A 104 -1.13 -14.90 -0.92
C ILE A 104 0.33 -15.11 -1.29
N ARG A 105 1.14 -15.65 -0.38
CA ARG A 105 2.52 -16.07 -0.67
C ARG A 105 2.86 -17.30 0.15
N THR A 106 3.31 -18.37 -0.50
CA THR A 106 3.86 -19.55 0.16
C THR A 106 5.38 -19.52 0.05
N ILE A 107 6.07 -19.59 1.19
CA ILE A 107 7.54 -19.68 1.22
C ILE A 107 7.96 -21.05 1.74
N LYS A 108 9.07 -21.56 1.19
CA LYS A 108 9.78 -22.68 1.79
C LYS A 108 10.40 -22.18 3.08
N ASP A 109 10.01 -22.81 4.18
CA ASP A 109 10.59 -22.51 5.48
C ASP A 109 11.50 -23.67 5.90
N GLU A 110 12.57 -23.34 6.63
CA GLU A 110 13.40 -24.35 7.28
C GLU A 110 12.70 -24.80 8.55
N PHE A 111 11.83 -25.81 8.41
CA PHE A 111 11.11 -26.38 9.53
C PHE A 111 12.07 -26.87 10.61
N SER A 112 11.75 -26.57 11.87
CA SER A 112 12.40 -27.21 13.01
C SER A 112 12.18 -28.73 12.99
N PRO A 113 13.03 -29.55 13.65
CA PRO A 113 12.84 -30.99 13.71
C PRO A 113 11.45 -31.42 14.24
N GLU A 114 10.88 -30.64 15.16
CA GLU A 114 9.53 -30.86 15.69
C GLU A 114 8.43 -30.62 14.64
N GLU A 115 8.62 -29.63 13.76
CA GLU A 115 7.69 -29.33 12.68
C GLU A 115 7.79 -30.32 11.53
N GLN A 116 8.99 -30.84 11.26
CA GLN A 116 9.21 -31.90 10.27
C GLN A 116 8.59 -33.24 10.72
N ALA A 117 8.55 -33.51 12.02
CA ALA A 117 7.96 -34.72 12.58
C ALA A 117 6.42 -34.65 12.74
N TRP A 118 5.80 -33.53 12.41
CA TRP A 118 4.36 -33.32 12.57
C TRP A 118 3.57 -34.03 11.45
N GLU A 119 2.71 -34.96 11.84
CA GLU A 119 1.83 -35.69 10.93
C GLU A 119 0.43 -35.83 11.55
N ILE A 120 -0.62 -35.63 10.75
CA ILE A 120 -2.00 -35.94 11.13
C ILE A 120 -2.53 -37.01 10.18
N ASN A 121 -3.00 -38.12 10.74
CA ASN A 121 -3.74 -39.13 9.99
C ASN A 121 -5.24 -38.82 10.07
N THR A 122 -5.92 -38.79 8.93
CA THR A 122 -7.38 -38.68 8.85
C THR A 122 -8.02 -40.07 8.83
N ASP A 123 -9.30 -40.13 9.18
CA ASP A 123 -10.07 -41.38 9.19
C ASP A 123 -10.19 -42.02 7.80
N ASP A 124 -10.00 -41.23 6.73
CA ASP A 124 -9.99 -41.67 5.33
C ASP A 124 -8.67 -42.37 4.92
N GLY A 125 -7.71 -42.49 5.84
CA GLY A 125 -6.41 -43.13 5.60
C GLY A 125 -5.35 -42.21 5.01
N ASP A 126 -5.61 -40.90 4.95
CA ASP A 126 -4.69 -39.91 4.44
C ASP A 126 -3.83 -39.32 5.56
N THR A 127 -2.52 -39.19 5.31
CA THR A 127 -1.61 -38.47 6.20
C THR A 127 -1.38 -37.07 5.68
N TYR A 128 -1.49 -36.05 6.53
CA TYR A 128 -1.13 -34.67 6.23
C TYR A 128 0.13 -34.28 7.00
N VAL A 129 1.03 -33.54 6.35
CA VAL A 129 2.24 -33.00 6.97
C VAL A 129 2.38 -31.51 6.66
N LYS A 130 3.32 -30.84 7.33
CA LYS A 130 3.65 -29.44 7.05
C LYS A 130 4.50 -29.32 5.79
N ILE A 131 4.10 -28.44 4.87
CA ILE A 131 4.76 -28.28 3.55
C ILE A 131 5.34 -26.88 3.30
N GLY A 132 4.88 -25.86 4.04
CA GLY A 132 5.55 -24.56 4.10
C GLY A 132 4.86 -23.60 5.08
N GLN A 133 5.26 -22.33 5.02
CA GLN A 133 4.48 -21.24 5.61
C GLN A 133 3.75 -20.48 4.51
N ARG A 134 2.46 -20.23 4.72
CA ARG A 134 1.62 -19.41 3.85
C ARG A 134 1.32 -18.09 4.53
N PHE A 135 1.70 -17.00 3.89
CA PHE A 135 1.41 -15.64 4.27
C PHE A 135 0.24 -15.12 3.45
N THR A 136 -0.76 -14.54 4.13
CA THR A 136 -1.87 -13.85 3.47
C THR A 136 -1.87 -12.38 3.87
N LEU A 137 -1.94 -11.49 2.90
CA LEU A 137 -2.08 -10.06 3.14
C LEU A 137 -3.44 -9.81 3.78
N ARG A 138 -3.44 -9.14 4.93
CA ARG A 138 -4.67 -8.76 5.62
C ARG A 138 -5.45 -7.75 4.78
N ASP A 139 -6.77 -7.89 4.74
CA ASP A 139 -7.66 -6.94 4.11
C ASP A 139 -7.50 -5.52 4.68
N SER A 140 -7.86 -4.52 3.87
CA SER A 140 -7.90 -3.13 4.30
C SER A 140 -8.86 -2.98 5.49
N CYS A 141 -8.40 -2.34 6.55
CA CYS A 141 -9.21 -2.16 7.75
C CYS A 141 -9.05 -0.79 8.39
N GLU A 142 -8.11 0.03 7.91
CA GLU A 142 -7.85 1.34 8.49
C GLU A 142 -8.68 2.44 7.85
N ASN A 143 -9.00 3.46 8.63
CA ASN A 143 -9.80 4.60 8.18
C ASN A 143 -9.02 5.44 7.15
N GLY A 144 -9.74 6.00 6.20
CA GLY A 144 -9.23 6.92 5.19
C GLY A 144 -10.34 7.29 4.22
N ASP A 145 -9.97 7.43 2.95
CA ASP A 145 -10.88 7.75 1.83
C ASP A 145 -10.99 6.62 0.80
N GLY A 146 -10.55 5.41 1.16
CA GLY A 146 -10.51 4.25 0.26
C GLY A 146 -9.21 4.16 -0.56
N THR A 147 -8.35 5.17 -0.53
CA THR A 147 -7.04 5.17 -1.21
C THR A 147 -5.94 5.69 -0.30
N VAL A 148 -6.16 6.87 0.28
CA VAL A 148 -5.23 7.58 1.16
C VAL A 148 -5.61 7.32 2.62
N PRO A 149 -4.74 6.68 3.42
CA PRO A 149 -5.00 6.44 4.83
C PRO A 149 -4.97 7.74 5.63
N LEU A 150 -5.61 7.75 6.81
CA LEU A 150 -5.65 8.94 7.68
C LEU A 150 -4.25 9.47 7.99
N ARG A 151 -3.25 8.61 8.25
CA ARG A 151 -1.88 9.10 8.53
C ARG A 151 -1.30 9.97 7.41
N ALA A 152 -1.66 9.68 6.16
CA ALA A 152 -1.15 10.39 4.99
C ALA A 152 -1.99 11.64 4.68
N GLY A 153 -3.32 11.56 4.85
CA GLY A 153 -4.22 12.70 4.62
C GLY A 153 -4.22 13.74 5.74
N GLN A 154 -4.05 13.32 7.00
CA GLN A 154 -4.10 14.18 8.18
C GLN A 154 -2.76 14.89 8.44
N ILE A 155 -2.27 15.63 7.44
CA ILE A 155 -0.96 16.29 7.50
C ILE A 155 -0.95 17.40 8.57
N VAL A 156 -0.02 17.31 9.52
CA VAL A 156 0.23 18.35 10.52
C VAL A 156 1.45 19.17 10.13
N HIS A 157 1.26 20.45 9.79
CA HIS A 157 2.35 21.35 9.45
C HIS A 157 1.98 22.82 9.76
N LYS A 158 2.96 23.63 10.17
CA LYS A 158 2.75 25.04 10.56
C LYS A 158 2.20 25.94 9.44
N ASN A 159 2.45 25.59 8.18
CA ASN A 159 1.98 26.33 7.00
C ASN A 159 0.58 25.89 6.54
N ILE A 160 -0.01 24.86 7.16
CA ILE A 160 -1.41 24.47 6.92
C ILE A 160 -2.26 25.30 7.87
N LEU A 161 -2.90 26.34 7.32
CA LEU A 161 -3.67 27.32 8.08
C LEU A 161 -5.01 26.76 8.55
N GLU A 162 -5.64 25.93 7.72
CA GLU A 162 -6.86 25.21 8.09
C GLU A 162 -6.88 23.81 7.49
N ARG A 163 -7.60 22.93 8.19
CA ARG A 163 -7.78 21.55 7.80
C ARG A 163 -9.21 21.08 8.02
N LEU A 164 -9.79 20.40 7.05
CA LEU A 164 -11.13 19.82 7.17
C LEU A 164 -11.12 18.31 6.93
N ALA A 165 -11.69 17.55 7.86
CA ALA A 165 -12.00 16.14 7.64
C ALA A 165 -13.39 16.05 6.99
N VAL A 166 -13.51 15.28 5.90
CA VAL A 166 -14.77 15.12 5.16
C VAL A 166 -15.07 13.63 4.98
N GLN A 167 -16.32 13.21 5.16
CA GLN A 167 -16.75 11.84 4.92
C GLN A 167 -16.95 11.61 3.41
N VAL A 168 -15.85 11.40 2.69
CA VAL A 168 -15.81 11.20 1.23
C VAL A 168 -14.81 10.12 0.86
N SER A 169 -15.12 9.39 -0.22
CA SER A 169 -14.14 8.57 -0.91
C SER A 169 -13.22 9.44 -1.78
N HIS A 170 -12.05 8.89 -2.10
CA HIS A 170 -10.99 9.59 -2.81
C HIS A 170 -11.47 10.17 -4.16
N GLU A 171 -12.04 9.32 -5.03
CA GLU A 171 -12.44 9.72 -6.38
C GLU A 171 -13.60 10.73 -6.38
N ALA A 172 -14.51 10.63 -5.42
CA ALA A 172 -15.68 11.49 -5.33
C ALA A 172 -15.44 12.75 -4.48
N ALA A 173 -14.23 12.96 -3.97
CA ALA A 173 -13.91 13.98 -2.98
C ALA A 173 -14.37 15.39 -3.37
N TYR A 174 -14.21 15.78 -4.64
CA TYR A 174 -14.62 17.09 -5.16
C TYR A 174 -16.06 17.15 -5.70
N ARG A 175 -16.80 16.03 -5.75
CA ARG A 175 -18.25 16.05 -6.01
C ARG A 175 -19.05 16.36 -4.74
N ASN A 176 -18.41 16.32 -3.58
CA ASN A 176 -19.02 16.60 -2.29
C ASN A 176 -19.18 18.12 -2.07
N PRO A 177 -20.40 18.62 -1.75
CA PRO A 177 -20.63 20.05 -1.53
C PRO A 177 -19.81 20.67 -0.40
N VAL A 178 -19.47 19.91 0.65
CA VAL A 178 -18.65 20.40 1.77
C VAL A 178 -17.21 20.62 1.31
N SER A 179 -16.64 19.68 0.56
CA SER A 179 -15.31 19.83 -0.04
C SER A 179 -15.24 21.02 -0.99
N GLN A 180 -16.26 21.19 -1.84
CA GLN A 180 -16.37 22.33 -2.76
C GLN A 180 -16.46 23.66 -2.02
N ALA A 181 -17.32 23.75 -0.98
CA ALA A 181 -17.46 24.93 -0.16
C ALA A 181 -16.18 25.27 0.59
N PHE A 182 -15.47 24.27 1.11
CA PHE A 182 -14.17 24.45 1.74
C PHE A 182 -13.15 25.01 0.74
N ALA A 183 -13.02 24.39 -0.44
CA ALA A 183 -12.10 24.86 -1.47
C ALA A 183 -12.39 26.30 -1.91
N LEU A 184 -13.66 26.64 -2.16
CA LEU A 184 -14.08 27.99 -2.51
C LEU A 184 -13.72 29.00 -1.41
N ARG A 185 -14.00 28.65 -0.15
CA ARG A 185 -13.66 29.50 0.99
C ARG A 185 -12.15 29.69 1.12
N SER A 186 -11.35 28.65 0.90
CA SER A 186 -9.89 28.74 0.90
C SER A 186 -9.37 29.66 -0.20
N ILE A 187 -9.93 29.60 -1.41
CA ILE A 187 -9.58 30.50 -2.52
C ILE A 187 -9.87 31.96 -2.14
N ILE A 188 -11.06 32.24 -1.59
CA ILE A 188 -11.43 33.59 -1.14
C ILE A 188 -10.44 34.11 -0.10
N LYS A 189 -10.03 33.27 0.86
CA LYS A 189 -9.04 33.65 1.87
C LYS A 189 -7.68 33.96 1.27
N ILE A 190 -7.19 33.12 0.35
CA ILE A 190 -5.92 33.37 -0.35
C ILE A 190 -5.99 34.70 -1.12
N ALA A 191 -7.10 34.97 -1.81
CA ALA A 191 -7.30 36.23 -2.54
C ALA A 191 -7.32 37.45 -1.62
N GLN A 192 -7.86 37.32 -0.41
CA GLN A 192 -7.86 38.40 0.59
C GLN A 192 -6.44 38.74 1.09
N GLU A 193 -5.53 37.76 1.12
CA GLU A 193 -4.12 38.02 1.49
C GLU A 193 -3.39 38.90 0.46
N VAL A 194 -3.84 38.93 -0.81
CA VAL A 194 -3.26 39.82 -1.84
C VAL A 194 -3.38 41.30 -1.45
N LYS A 195 -4.45 41.68 -0.73
CA LYS A 195 -4.61 43.07 -0.26
C LYS A 195 -3.57 43.49 0.77
N LYS A 196 -2.91 42.53 1.43
CA LYS A 196 -1.84 42.79 2.41
C LYS A 196 -0.46 42.84 1.77
N ASP A 197 -0.34 42.49 0.49
CA ASP A 197 0.89 42.65 -0.26
C ASP A 197 0.96 44.07 -0.83
N GLY A 198 1.82 44.90 -0.25
CA GLY A 198 2.01 46.30 -0.65
C GLY A 198 2.51 46.50 -2.09
N LYS A 199 2.91 45.43 -2.81
CA LYS A 199 3.22 45.48 -4.25
C LYS A 199 2.01 45.17 -5.14
N MET A 200 0.98 44.54 -4.60
CA MET A 200 -0.21 44.06 -5.32
C MET A 200 -1.51 44.74 -4.84
N SER A 201 -1.43 45.57 -3.80
CA SER A 201 -2.56 46.39 -3.36
C SER A 201 -2.88 47.41 -4.45
N TYR A 202 -4.03 47.26 -5.11
CA TYR A 202 -4.60 48.32 -5.93
C TYR A 202 -4.77 49.55 -5.04
N SER A 203 -4.12 50.64 -5.44
CA SER A 203 -4.35 51.97 -4.87
C SER A 203 -5.70 52.44 -5.40
N ASP A 204 -6.64 52.75 -4.50
CA ASP A 204 -7.90 53.44 -4.85
C ASP A 204 -7.61 54.89 -5.28
#